data_AF-A0A1M4WD48-F1
#
_entry.id   AF-A0A1M4WD48-F1
#
_cell.length_a   1.000
_cell.length_b   1.000
_cell.length_c   1.000
_cell.angle_alpha   90.00
_cell.angle_beta   90.00
_cell.angle_gamma   90.00
#
_symmetry.space_group_name_H-M   'P 1'
#
loop_
_entity.id
_entity.type
_entity.pdbx_description
1 polymer ?
#
loop_
_entity_poly.entity_id
_entity_poly.type
_entity_poly.pdbx_seq_one_letter_code
_entity_poly.pdbx_strand_id
1 'polypeptide(L)'
;MISFFECFFEVQKTVHQIVFSWIPFSFGDFLYILLGVFLLYFIIKSFKKKSRNSFLIKILAVINIFYFLYQIFWGMLYFQTPIIKKLQSQKEPTVEKAKILALKYLNKCSATRKLATEDRNGIFIIKNLKAVQAEILSQQTKLPNIISNKKAPAINSFKPSLFKNVMNFTGILGYYNPFTAEAQFNSQLPNTLIPFTSAHESSHQLGFAREQEANFVGYLIGINSKNTELRYSTEYFTLKSLLNYIADEDPEFVKSVLKNYSPEMKRDRAYEKAFILKHQGLLDDFFGFTNNLFLKSNQQEGSITYSYFIDLLLNYEKV
;
A
#
# COMPACT_ATOMS: atom_id res chain seq x y z
N MET A 1 12.63 -6.84 -22.99
CA MET A 1 12.15 -8.00 -22.21
C MET A 1 11.11 -7.58 -21.17
N ILE A 2 11.37 -6.59 -20.32
CA ILE A 2 10.40 -6.10 -19.31
C ILE A 2 9.11 -5.53 -19.94
N SER A 3 9.22 -4.83 -21.08
CA SER A 3 8.06 -4.31 -21.82
C SER A 3 7.03 -5.38 -22.21
N PHE A 4 7.47 -6.62 -22.45
CA PHE A 4 6.56 -7.75 -22.69
C PHE A 4 5.72 -8.05 -21.44
N PHE A 5 6.36 -8.12 -20.27
CA PHE A 5 5.66 -8.38 -19.00
C PHE A 5 4.74 -7.21 -18.60
N GLU A 6 5.11 -5.97 -18.91
CA GLU A 6 4.20 -4.83 -18.73
C GLU A 6 2.95 -4.94 -19.60
N CYS A 7 3.11 -5.29 -20.88
CA CYS A 7 1.97 -5.48 -21.79
C CYS A 7 1.11 -6.68 -21.38
N PHE A 8 1.74 -7.80 -21.03
CA PHE A 8 1.06 -8.99 -20.51
C PHE A 8 0.26 -8.66 -19.25
N PHE A 9 0.85 -7.94 -18.29
CA PHE A 9 0.19 -7.53 -17.07
C PHE A 9 -1.08 -6.71 -17.34
N GLU A 10 -1.04 -5.77 -18.29
CA GLU A 10 -2.22 -4.96 -18.63
C GLU A 10 -3.39 -5.82 -19.13
N VAL A 11 -3.11 -6.83 -19.97
CA VAL A 11 -4.12 -7.78 -20.43
C VAL A 11 -4.59 -8.67 -19.29
N GLN A 12 -3.66 -9.27 -18.55
CA GLN A 12 -3.92 -10.19 -17.44
C GLN A 12 -4.76 -9.53 -16.33
N LYS A 13 -4.37 -8.34 -15.88
CA LYS A 13 -5.12 -7.51 -14.93
C LYS A 13 -6.54 -7.28 -15.39
N THR A 14 -6.73 -6.86 -16.64
CA THR A 14 -8.06 -6.53 -17.19
C THR A 14 -8.97 -7.76 -17.14
N VAL A 15 -8.47 -8.92 -17.59
CA VAL A 15 -9.19 -10.20 -17.55
C VAL A 15 -9.53 -10.57 -16.11
N HIS A 16 -8.56 -10.53 -15.19
CA HIS A 16 -8.77 -10.88 -13.79
C HIS A 16 -9.81 -9.98 -13.13
N GLN A 17 -9.76 -8.66 -13.36
CA GLN A 17 -10.74 -7.73 -12.80
C GLN A 17 -12.15 -7.97 -13.35
N ILE A 18 -12.31 -8.29 -14.64
CA ILE A 18 -13.62 -8.68 -15.20
C ILE A 18 -14.15 -9.94 -14.51
N VAL A 19 -13.30 -10.93 -14.30
CA VAL A 19 -13.68 -12.24 -13.75
C VAL A 19 -13.97 -12.18 -12.24
N PHE A 20 -13.24 -11.38 -11.45
CA PHE A 20 -13.30 -11.45 -9.99
C PHE A 20 -13.95 -10.23 -9.32
N SER A 21 -14.02 -9.05 -9.97
CA SER A 21 -14.48 -7.83 -9.29
C SER A 21 -15.94 -7.86 -8.83
N TRP A 22 -16.81 -8.64 -9.48
CA TRP A 22 -18.23 -8.77 -9.09
C TRP A 22 -18.44 -9.63 -7.83
N ILE A 23 -17.45 -10.42 -7.42
CA ILE A 23 -17.52 -11.26 -6.21
C ILE A 23 -17.46 -10.34 -4.97
N PRO A 24 -18.39 -10.44 -4.00
CA PRO A 24 -18.53 -9.43 -2.93
C PRO A 24 -17.46 -9.52 -1.82
N PHE A 25 -16.65 -10.57 -1.82
CA PHE A 25 -15.54 -10.79 -0.88
C PHE A 25 -14.22 -10.95 -1.63
N SER A 26 -13.10 -10.91 -0.91
CA SER A 26 -11.78 -11.11 -1.53
C SER A 26 -11.61 -12.56 -1.99
N PHE A 27 -11.66 -12.79 -3.29
CA PHE A 27 -11.49 -14.12 -3.87
C PHE A 27 -10.03 -14.59 -3.78
N GLY A 28 -9.08 -13.67 -3.87
CA GLY A 28 -7.65 -13.93 -3.71
C GLY A 28 -7.31 -14.47 -2.33
N ASP A 29 -7.87 -13.89 -1.26
CA ASP A 29 -7.74 -14.45 0.10
C ASP A 29 -8.30 -15.87 0.18
N PHE A 30 -9.46 -16.10 -0.44
CA PHE A 30 -10.08 -17.43 -0.46
C PHE A 30 -9.19 -18.46 -1.18
N LEU A 31 -8.56 -18.09 -2.30
CA LEU A 31 -7.57 -18.95 -2.97
C LEU A 31 -6.36 -19.25 -2.07
N TYR A 32 -5.87 -18.27 -1.31
CA TYR A 32 -4.78 -18.49 -0.35
C TYR A 32 -5.18 -19.43 0.79
N ILE A 33 -6.42 -19.33 1.30
CA ILE A 33 -6.95 -20.27 2.29
C ILE A 33 -6.99 -21.69 1.72
N LEU A 34 -7.52 -21.86 0.50
CA LEU A 34 -7.57 -23.17 -0.16
C LEU A 34 -6.17 -23.75 -0.37
N LEU A 35 -5.23 -22.93 -0.85
CA LEU A 35 -3.83 -23.34 -1.02
C LEU A 35 -3.22 -23.80 0.32
N GLY A 36 -3.46 -23.06 1.39
CA GLY A 36 -3.02 -23.42 2.75
C GLY A 36 -3.58 -24.76 3.22
N VAL A 37 -4.86 -25.02 2.98
CA VAL A 37 -5.52 -26.31 3.31
C VAL A 37 -4.89 -27.46 2.51
N PHE A 38 -4.65 -27.29 1.21
CA PHE A 38 -3.99 -28.30 0.38
C PHE A 38 -2.56 -28.59 0.83
N LEU A 39 -1.78 -27.56 1.12
CA LEU A 39 -0.42 -27.70 1.62
C LEU A 39 -0.40 -28.40 2.98
N LEU A 40 -1.30 -28.03 3.90
CA LEU A 40 -1.43 -28.69 5.20
C LEU A 40 -1.77 -30.18 5.04
N TYR A 41 -2.71 -30.51 4.14
CA TYR A 41 -3.03 -31.91 3.83
C TYR A 41 -1.79 -32.68 3.32
N PHE A 42 -1.01 -32.09 2.41
CA PHE A 42 0.22 -32.73 1.92
C PHE A 42 1.28 -32.87 3.01
N ILE A 43 1.44 -31.87 3.88
CA ILE A 43 2.37 -31.91 5.01
C ILE A 43 1.98 -33.06 5.95
N ILE A 44 0.70 -33.17 6.32
CA ILE A 44 0.19 -34.25 7.18
C ILE A 44 0.47 -35.63 6.55
N LYS A 45 0.24 -35.78 5.25
CA LYS A 45 0.53 -37.04 4.54
C LYS A 45 2.02 -37.32 4.37
N SER A 46 2.88 -36.30 4.46
CA SER A 46 4.33 -36.47 4.37
C SER A 46 4.93 -37.13 5.62
N PHE A 47 4.27 -37.02 6.78
CA PHE A 47 4.69 -37.73 7.99
C PHE A 47 4.58 -39.26 7.87
N LYS A 48 3.69 -39.77 7.01
CA LYS A 48 3.56 -41.21 6.74
C LYS A 48 4.73 -41.73 5.90
N LYS A 49 5.58 -42.60 6.47
CA LYS A 49 6.81 -43.13 5.85
C LYS A 49 6.61 -43.65 4.41
N LYS A 50 5.51 -44.37 4.14
CA LYS A 50 5.20 -44.94 2.81
C LYS A 50 4.92 -43.89 1.72
N SER A 51 4.39 -42.73 2.10
CA SER A 51 3.98 -41.68 1.15
C SER A 51 4.80 -40.40 1.23
N ARG A 52 5.75 -40.33 2.16
CA ARG A 52 6.57 -39.14 2.47
C ARG A 52 7.13 -38.46 1.22
N ASN A 53 7.96 -39.18 0.46
CA ASN A 53 8.67 -38.59 -0.68
C ASN A 53 7.70 -38.08 -1.75
N SER A 54 6.61 -38.82 -2.01
CA SER A 54 5.59 -38.40 -2.97
C SER A 54 4.92 -37.09 -2.56
N PHE A 55 4.54 -36.93 -1.29
CA PHE A 55 3.91 -35.71 -0.81
C PHE A 55 4.88 -34.53 -0.68
N LEU A 56 6.15 -34.78 -0.32
CA LEU A 56 7.19 -33.74 -0.34
C LEU A 56 7.43 -33.20 -1.76
N ILE A 57 7.51 -34.10 -2.76
CA ILE A 57 7.63 -33.70 -4.17
C ILE A 57 6.40 -32.88 -4.60
N LYS A 58 5.19 -33.27 -4.19
CA LYS A 58 3.97 -32.50 -4.48
C LYS A 58 4.00 -31.10 -3.85
N ILE A 59 4.45 -30.98 -2.60
CA ILE A 59 4.61 -29.68 -1.93
C ILE A 59 5.60 -28.81 -2.73
N LEU A 60 6.77 -29.35 -3.06
CA LEU A 60 7.78 -28.62 -3.84
C LEU A 60 7.24 -28.23 -5.22
N ALA A 61 6.53 -29.11 -5.90
CA ALA A 61 5.91 -28.82 -7.19
C ALA A 61 4.89 -27.68 -7.09
N VAL A 62 4.00 -27.72 -6.10
CA VAL A 62 3.01 -26.65 -5.86
C VAL A 62 3.69 -25.32 -5.57
N ILE A 63 4.71 -25.29 -4.70
CA ILE A 63 5.47 -24.08 -4.39
C ILE A 63 6.14 -23.51 -5.64
N ASN A 64 6.78 -24.36 -6.47
CA ASN A 64 7.45 -23.93 -7.69
C ASN A 64 6.47 -23.40 -8.73
N ILE A 65 5.33 -24.08 -8.94
CA ILE A 65 4.28 -23.61 -9.86
C ILE A 65 3.75 -22.25 -9.39
N PHE A 66 3.45 -22.12 -8.10
CA PHE A 66 2.94 -20.87 -7.54
C PHE A 66 3.95 -19.73 -7.66
N TYR A 67 5.22 -19.98 -7.35
CA TYR A 67 6.30 -19.01 -7.51
C TYR A 67 6.50 -18.60 -8.98
N PHE A 68 6.48 -19.57 -9.90
CA PHE A 68 6.59 -19.30 -11.34
C PHE A 68 5.42 -18.42 -11.84
N LEU A 69 4.19 -18.74 -11.44
CA LEU A 69 3.02 -17.93 -11.78
C LEU A 69 3.11 -16.52 -11.18
N TYR A 70 3.55 -16.40 -9.93
CA TYR A 70 3.81 -15.11 -9.30
C TYR A 70 4.83 -14.28 -10.08
N GLN A 71 5.93 -14.89 -10.55
CA GLN A 71 6.94 -14.17 -11.33
C GLN A 71 6.34 -13.62 -12.63
N ILE A 72 5.56 -14.43 -13.35
CA ILE A 72 4.91 -14.00 -14.61
C ILE A 72 3.84 -12.93 -14.36
N PHE A 73 3.01 -13.09 -13.33
CA PHE A 73 1.88 -12.19 -13.05
C PHE A 73 2.31 -10.89 -12.36
N TRP A 74 3.45 -10.88 -11.66
CA TRP A 74 3.85 -9.74 -10.84
C TRP A 74 5.34 -9.55 -10.69
N GLY A 75 6.11 -10.60 -10.38
CA GLY A 75 7.52 -10.47 -10.02
C GLY A 75 8.38 -9.75 -11.07
N MET A 76 8.10 -9.95 -12.35
CA MET A 76 8.81 -9.25 -13.44
C MET A 76 8.57 -7.72 -13.48
N LEU A 77 7.52 -7.22 -12.83
CA LEU A 77 7.21 -5.79 -12.75
C LEU A 77 8.16 -5.01 -11.84
N TYR A 78 8.89 -5.67 -10.94
CA TYR A 78 9.93 -5.04 -10.11
C TYR A 78 11.14 -4.56 -10.92
N PHE A 79 11.27 -4.99 -12.18
CA PHE A 79 12.37 -4.60 -13.06
C PHE A 79 12.05 -3.40 -13.96
N GLN A 80 10.83 -2.84 -13.86
CA GLN A 80 10.45 -1.63 -14.59
C GLN A 80 11.36 -0.45 -14.26
N THR A 81 11.53 0.47 -15.21
CA THR A 81 12.27 1.71 -15.03
C THR A 81 11.72 2.50 -13.84
N PRO A 82 12.53 2.79 -12.81
CA PRO A 82 12.05 3.50 -11.62
C PRO A 82 11.52 4.92 -11.93
N ILE A 83 10.50 5.38 -11.19
CA ILE A 83 9.85 6.68 -11.39
C ILE A 83 10.84 7.83 -11.27
N ILE A 84 11.84 7.73 -10.38
CA ILE A 84 12.86 8.79 -10.18
C ILE A 84 13.59 9.13 -11.49
N LYS A 85 13.77 8.15 -12.39
CA LYS A 85 14.39 8.37 -13.72
C LYS A 85 13.48 9.13 -14.69
N LYS A 86 12.20 9.24 -14.39
CA LYS A 86 11.20 10.00 -15.16
C LYS A 86 11.02 11.43 -14.63
N LEU A 87 11.51 11.73 -13.42
CA LEU A 87 11.42 13.07 -12.85
C LEU A 87 12.49 13.99 -13.47
N GLN A 88 12.17 15.28 -13.53
CA GLN A 88 13.08 16.31 -14.06
C GLN A 88 14.32 16.52 -13.18
N SER A 89 14.21 16.22 -11.89
CA SER A 89 15.29 16.33 -10.92
C SER A 89 15.50 14.99 -10.24
N GLN A 90 16.75 14.68 -9.94
CA GLN A 90 17.19 13.50 -9.16
C GLN A 90 18.15 13.97 -8.07
N LYS A 91 17.87 15.13 -7.47
CA LYS A 91 18.67 15.67 -6.37
C LYS A 91 18.42 14.82 -5.13
N GLU A 92 19.46 14.66 -4.33
CA GLU A 92 19.31 14.10 -2.99
C GLU A 92 18.35 14.98 -2.17
N PRO A 93 17.42 14.38 -1.41
CA PRO A 93 16.52 15.12 -0.56
C PRO A 93 17.30 15.84 0.54
N THR A 94 16.86 17.05 0.86
CA THR A 94 17.44 17.81 1.97
C THR A 94 16.41 17.97 3.08
N VAL A 95 16.87 17.95 4.32
CA VAL A 95 15.99 18.14 5.48
C VAL A 95 15.35 19.52 5.48
N GLU A 96 16.01 20.55 4.96
CA GLU A 96 15.44 21.89 4.82
C GLU A 96 14.21 21.88 3.90
N LYS A 97 14.31 21.20 2.75
CA LYS A 97 13.19 21.06 1.81
C LYS A 97 12.06 20.25 2.44
N ALA A 98 12.39 19.17 3.15
CA ALA A 98 11.41 18.36 3.86
C ALA A 98 10.67 19.16 4.94
N LYS A 99 11.38 20.01 5.72
CA LYS A 99 10.80 20.90 6.74
C LYS A 99 9.80 21.90 6.13
N ILE A 100 10.14 22.51 5.00
CA ILE A 100 9.23 23.46 4.32
C ILE A 100 7.95 22.74 3.86
N LEU A 101 8.09 21.56 3.26
CA LEU A 101 6.92 20.78 2.87
C LEU A 101 6.14 20.28 4.08
N ALA A 102 6.79 19.89 5.18
CA ALA A 102 6.09 19.46 6.39
C ALA A 102 5.17 20.56 6.94
N LEU A 103 5.63 21.82 6.96
CA LEU A 103 4.79 22.96 7.35
C LEU A 103 3.65 23.22 6.36
N LYS A 104 3.91 23.12 5.04
CA LYS A 104 2.87 23.19 4.00
C LYS A 104 1.79 22.12 4.23
N TYR A 105 2.19 20.88 4.50
CA TYR A 105 1.30 19.75 4.72
C TYR A 105 0.58 19.81 6.06
N LEU A 106 1.18 20.35 7.11
CA LEU A 106 0.51 20.65 8.37
C LEU A 106 -0.69 21.58 8.14
N ASN A 107 -0.48 22.67 7.40
CA ASN A 107 -1.54 23.63 7.09
C ASN A 107 -2.65 23.01 6.23
N LYS A 108 -2.28 22.24 5.18
CA LYS A 108 -3.25 21.51 4.35
C LYS A 108 -4.07 20.52 5.16
N CYS A 109 -3.42 19.66 5.95
CA CYS A 109 -4.09 18.68 6.81
C CYS A 109 -5.09 19.36 7.75
N SER A 110 -4.66 20.42 8.43
CA SER A 110 -5.50 21.18 9.35
C SER A 110 -6.73 21.78 8.65
N ALA A 111 -6.55 22.33 7.45
CA ALA A 111 -7.65 22.87 6.65
C ALA A 111 -8.61 21.79 6.16
N THR A 112 -8.10 20.71 5.57
CA THR A 112 -8.93 19.61 5.04
C THR A 112 -9.65 18.86 6.17
N ARG A 113 -9.00 18.67 7.33
CA ARG A 113 -9.60 17.97 8.48
C ARG A 113 -10.85 18.66 9.02
N LYS A 114 -10.93 20.00 8.95
CA LYS A 114 -12.13 20.76 9.34
C LYS A 114 -13.34 20.47 8.47
N LEU A 115 -13.12 20.02 7.24
CA LEU A 115 -14.16 19.68 6.28
C LEU A 115 -14.54 18.19 6.32
N ALA A 116 -13.75 17.38 7.02
CA ALA A 116 -13.93 15.94 7.09
C ALA A 116 -14.99 15.55 8.13
N THR A 117 -15.64 14.41 7.89
CA THR A 117 -16.62 13.85 8.82
C THR A 117 -15.93 13.30 10.06
N GLU A 118 -16.55 13.47 11.23
CA GLU A 118 -16.09 12.88 12.48
C GLU A 118 -17.20 12.19 13.26
N ASP A 119 -16.82 11.26 14.15
CA ASP A 119 -17.73 10.61 15.08
C ASP A 119 -18.04 11.51 16.30
N ARG A 120 -18.84 10.97 17.24
CA ARG A 120 -19.20 11.67 18.49
C ARG A 120 -18.00 12.04 19.39
N ASN A 121 -16.85 11.38 19.21
CA ASN A 121 -15.62 11.66 19.95
C ASN A 121 -14.71 12.63 19.17
N GLY A 122 -15.17 13.13 18.02
CA GLY A 122 -14.42 13.99 17.13
C GLY A 122 -13.27 13.27 16.42
N ILE A 123 -13.35 11.95 16.23
CA ILE A 123 -12.39 11.14 15.46
C ILE A 123 -12.84 11.09 14.01
N PHE A 124 -11.89 11.24 13.07
CA PHE A 124 -12.15 11.14 11.64
C PHE A 124 -12.85 9.82 11.28
N ILE A 125 -13.91 9.90 10.47
CA ILE A 125 -14.62 8.74 9.93
C ILE A 125 -14.85 8.85 8.43
N ILE A 126 -14.88 7.70 7.75
CA ILE A 126 -15.26 7.60 6.35
C ILE A 126 -16.77 7.49 6.28
N LYS A 127 -17.44 8.46 5.66
CA LYS A 127 -18.89 8.45 5.47
C LYS A 127 -19.31 7.52 4.34
N ASN A 128 -18.53 7.47 3.25
CA ASN A 128 -18.86 6.67 2.08
C ASN A 128 -17.60 6.13 1.40
N LEU A 129 -17.21 4.91 1.79
CA LEU A 129 -16.04 4.24 1.23
C LEU A 129 -16.15 4.01 -0.29
N LYS A 130 -17.36 3.76 -0.83
CA LYS A 130 -17.56 3.60 -2.27
C LYS A 130 -17.26 4.89 -3.03
N ALA A 131 -17.59 6.05 -2.46
CA ALA A 131 -17.28 7.34 -3.05
C ALA A 131 -15.78 7.64 -3.03
N VAL A 132 -15.07 7.23 -1.97
CA VAL A 132 -13.60 7.29 -1.91
C VAL A 132 -12.99 6.44 -3.03
N GLN A 133 -13.42 5.18 -3.17
CA GLN A 133 -12.92 4.27 -4.20
C GLN A 133 -13.23 4.75 -5.63
N ALA A 134 -14.43 5.29 -5.87
CA ALA A 134 -14.78 5.86 -7.16
C ALA A 134 -13.90 7.08 -7.51
N GLU A 135 -13.61 7.92 -6.52
CA GLU A 135 -12.70 9.05 -6.71
C GLU A 135 -11.26 8.58 -6.97
N ILE A 136 -10.77 7.53 -6.30
CA ILE A 136 -9.47 6.92 -6.59
C ILE A 136 -9.40 6.53 -8.07
N LEU A 137 -10.38 5.78 -8.57
CA LEU A 137 -10.43 5.36 -9.98
C LEU A 137 -10.49 6.56 -10.94
N SER A 138 -11.22 7.62 -10.59
CA SER A 138 -11.26 8.86 -11.39
C SER A 138 -9.91 9.58 -11.41
N GLN A 139 -9.17 9.58 -10.30
CA GLN A 139 -7.88 10.26 -10.21
C GLN A 139 -6.77 9.48 -10.93
N GLN A 140 -6.87 8.14 -11.00
CA GLN A 140 -5.95 7.33 -11.80
C GLN A 140 -5.90 7.78 -13.27
N THR A 141 -7.03 8.20 -13.85
CA THR A 141 -7.09 8.69 -15.25
C THR A 141 -6.44 10.06 -15.44
N LYS A 142 -6.07 10.74 -14.35
CA LYS A 142 -5.51 12.11 -14.34
C LYS A 142 -4.04 12.12 -13.91
N LEU A 143 -3.44 10.95 -13.71
CA LEU A 143 -2.02 10.85 -13.40
C LEU A 143 -1.19 11.53 -14.50
N PRO A 144 -0.12 12.27 -14.16
CA PRO A 144 0.69 12.94 -15.16
C PRO A 144 1.32 11.92 -16.13
N ASN A 145 1.21 12.17 -17.43
CA ASN A 145 1.73 11.27 -18.48
C ASN A 145 3.23 10.98 -18.34
N ILE A 146 4.00 11.93 -17.78
CA ILE A 146 5.44 11.74 -17.51
C ILE A 146 5.70 10.65 -16.46
N ILE A 147 4.77 10.44 -15.52
CA ILE A 147 4.86 9.43 -14.46
C ILE A 147 4.31 8.10 -14.95
N SER A 148 3.10 8.13 -15.53
CA SER A 148 2.36 6.94 -15.94
C SER A 148 1.70 7.13 -17.30
N ASN A 149 1.98 6.21 -18.21
CA ASN A 149 1.23 6.00 -19.45
C ASN A 149 0.34 4.74 -19.37
N LYS A 150 0.18 4.18 -18.16
CA LYS A 150 -0.54 2.92 -17.92
C LYS A 150 -2.05 3.14 -17.98
N LYS A 151 -2.81 2.13 -18.40
CA LYS A 151 -4.27 2.24 -18.53
C LYS A 151 -4.93 2.12 -17.16
N ALA A 152 -5.75 3.12 -16.83
CA ALA A 152 -6.59 3.08 -15.65
C ALA A 152 -7.70 2.02 -15.84
N PRO A 153 -7.83 1.03 -14.95
CA PRO A 153 -8.70 -0.13 -15.15
C PRO A 153 -10.20 0.19 -15.19
N ALA A 154 -10.64 1.34 -14.67
CA ALA A 154 -12.05 1.78 -14.52
C ALA A 154 -12.97 0.82 -13.73
N ILE A 155 -12.55 -0.43 -13.47
CA ILE A 155 -13.24 -1.45 -12.71
C ILE A 155 -12.88 -1.29 -11.23
N ASN A 156 -13.90 -1.19 -10.37
CA ASN A 156 -13.71 -1.21 -8.92
C ASN A 156 -13.43 -2.65 -8.44
N SER A 157 -12.17 -2.94 -8.14
CA SER A 157 -11.73 -4.22 -7.56
C SER A 157 -11.05 -4.03 -6.20
N PHE A 158 -11.60 -3.13 -5.37
CA PHE A 158 -11.18 -2.98 -3.97
C PHE A 158 -11.92 -3.99 -3.09
N LYS A 159 -11.20 -4.75 -2.26
CA LYS A 159 -11.79 -5.80 -1.42
C LYS A 159 -11.34 -5.71 0.04
N PRO A 160 -12.26 -5.72 1.01
CA PRO A 160 -11.86 -5.93 2.39
C PRO A 160 -11.27 -7.33 2.53
N SER A 161 -10.06 -7.44 3.08
CA SER A 161 -9.41 -8.74 3.21
C SER A 161 -10.13 -9.64 4.23
N LEU A 162 -10.23 -10.94 3.92
CA LEU A 162 -10.66 -11.99 4.84
C LEU A 162 -9.66 -12.15 6.00
N PHE A 163 -8.40 -11.76 5.80
CA PHE A 163 -7.34 -11.83 6.82
C PHE A 163 -7.25 -10.59 7.71
N LYS A 164 -8.17 -9.61 7.60
CA LYS A 164 -8.15 -8.35 8.36
C LYS A 164 -7.82 -8.47 9.85
N ASN A 165 -8.35 -9.49 10.52
CA ASN A 165 -8.09 -9.72 11.95
C ASN A 165 -6.62 -10.06 12.23
N VAL A 166 -6.01 -10.88 11.36
CA VAL A 166 -4.59 -11.24 11.46
C VAL A 166 -3.74 -10.04 11.05
N MET A 167 -4.09 -9.37 9.96
CA MET A 167 -3.37 -8.20 9.43
C MET A 167 -3.17 -7.08 10.46
N ASN A 168 -4.10 -6.91 11.41
CA ASN A 168 -3.92 -5.94 12.50
C ASN A 168 -2.60 -6.15 13.27
N PHE A 169 -2.13 -7.39 13.37
CA PHE A 169 -0.94 -7.77 14.12
C PHE A 169 0.31 -7.99 13.24
N THR A 170 0.25 -7.70 11.94
CA THR A 170 1.37 -7.95 11.02
C THR A 170 2.02 -6.69 10.46
N GLY A 171 1.43 -5.53 10.73
CA GLY A 171 1.84 -4.26 10.12
C GLY A 171 1.41 -4.10 8.66
N ILE A 172 0.81 -5.11 8.04
CA ILE A 172 0.32 -5.07 6.65
C ILE A 172 -1.05 -4.37 6.63
N LEU A 173 -1.11 -3.20 5.98
CA LEU A 173 -2.34 -2.39 5.89
C LEU A 173 -3.25 -2.83 4.73
N GLY A 174 -2.63 -3.30 3.65
CA GLY A 174 -3.26 -3.75 2.43
C GLY A 174 -2.26 -4.54 1.60
N TYR A 175 -2.73 -5.16 0.53
CA TYR A 175 -1.86 -5.75 -0.47
C TYR A 175 -2.62 -5.96 -1.79
N TYR A 176 -1.88 -6.02 -2.90
CA TYR A 176 -2.40 -6.39 -4.20
C TYR A 176 -2.32 -7.90 -4.43
N ASN A 177 -3.43 -8.51 -4.87
CA ASN A 177 -3.42 -9.91 -5.27
C ASN A 177 -2.98 -10.08 -6.73
N PRO A 178 -1.82 -10.71 -7.01
CA PRO A 178 -1.38 -10.89 -8.39
C PRO A 178 -2.23 -11.91 -9.17
N PHE A 179 -2.92 -12.82 -8.47
CA PHE A 179 -3.71 -13.89 -9.09
C PHE A 179 -5.16 -13.48 -9.38
N THR A 180 -5.70 -12.48 -8.69
CA THR A 180 -7.08 -11.99 -8.88
C THR A 180 -7.19 -10.52 -9.25
N ALA A 181 -6.05 -9.80 -9.26
CA ALA A 181 -5.98 -8.35 -9.50
C ALA A 181 -6.85 -7.51 -8.55
N GLU A 182 -7.11 -8.02 -7.35
CA GLU A 182 -7.83 -7.33 -6.28
C GLU A 182 -6.88 -6.44 -5.48
N ALA A 183 -7.29 -5.19 -5.23
CA ALA A 183 -6.65 -4.31 -4.25
C ALA A 183 -7.27 -4.60 -2.88
N GLN A 184 -6.59 -5.42 -2.08
CA GLN A 184 -7.10 -5.87 -0.80
C GLN A 184 -6.65 -4.91 0.30
N PHE A 185 -7.54 -4.57 1.22
CA PHE A 185 -7.20 -3.68 2.34
C PHE A 185 -7.77 -4.22 3.65
N ASN A 186 -7.09 -3.89 4.74
CA ASN A 186 -7.58 -4.17 6.07
C ASN A 186 -8.69 -3.18 6.44
N SER A 187 -9.93 -3.66 6.43
CA SER A 187 -11.13 -2.86 6.77
C SER A 187 -11.27 -2.52 8.25
N GLN A 188 -10.39 -3.03 9.13
CA GLN A 188 -10.37 -2.71 10.56
C GLN A 188 -9.39 -1.61 10.95
N LEU A 189 -8.61 -1.10 9.99
CA LEU A 189 -7.70 0.01 10.24
C LEU A 189 -8.46 1.26 10.73
N PRO A 190 -7.77 2.14 11.47
CA PRO A 190 -8.23 3.51 11.65
C PRO A 190 -8.69 4.13 10.32
N ASN A 191 -9.84 4.81 10.35
CA ASN A 191 -10.43 5.43 9.17
C ASN A 191 -9.45 6.39 8.45
N THR A 192 -8.55 7.02 9.18
CA THR A 192 -7.49 7.89 8.63
C THR A 192 -6.51 7.19 7.71
N LEU A 193 -6.35 5.86 7.81
CA LEU A 193 -5.41 5.07 7.01
C LEU A 193 -6.07 4.46 5.76
N ILE A 194 -7.34 4.04 5.86
CA ILE A 194 -8.02 3.27 4.80
C ILE A 194 -8.02 3.96 3.42
N PRO A 195 -8.29 5.28 3.27
CA PRO A 195 -8.36 5.92 1.96
C PRO A 195 -6.99 5.94 1.26
N PHE A 196 -5.92 6.33 1.97
CA PHE A 196 -4.57 6.31 1.40
C PHE A 196 -4.10 4.89 1.11
N THR A 197 -4.32 3.93 2.02
CA THR A 197 -4.03 2.51 1.75
C THR A 197 -4.75 2.03 0.50
N SER A 198 -6.04 2.37 0.33
CA SER A 198 -6.77 2.02 -0.89
C SER A 198 -6.15 2.65 -2.14
N ALA A 199 -5.71 3.92 -2.09
CA ALA A 199 -5.03 4.58 -3.20
C ALA A 199 -3.67 3.91 -3.53
N HIS A 200 -2.91 3.52 -2.49
CA HIS A 200 -1.67 2.77 -2.61
C HIS A 200 -1.90 1.41 -3.30
N GLU A 201 -2.83 0.59 -2.81
CA GLU A 201 -3.12 -0.72 -3.43
C GLU A 201 -3.66 -0.57 -4.87
N SER A 202 -4.38 0.52 -5.15
CA SER A 202 -4.80 0.83 -6.51
C SER A 202 -3.62 1.14 -7.45
N SER A 203 -2.51 1.63 -6.90
CA SER A 203 -1.28 1.90 -7.66
C SER A 203 -0.58 0.60 -8.03
N HIS A 204 -0.64 -0.43 -7.18
CA HIS A 204 -0.26 -1.78 -7.55
C HIS A 204 -1.16 -2.37 -8.64
N GLN A 205 -2.47 -2.08 -8.63
CA GLN A 205 -3.34 -2.43 -9.76
C GLN A 205 -2.92 -1.72 -11.05
N LEU A 206 -2.29 -0.55 -11.00
CA LEU A 206 -1.70 0.06 -12.19
C LEU A 206 -0.39 -0.62 -12.61
N GLY A 207 0.16 -1.55 -11.82
CA GLY A 207 1.41 -2.25 -12.13
C GLY A 207 2.67 -1.56 -11.60
N PHE A 208 2.54 -0.61 -10.66
CA PHE A 208 3.68 -0.09 -9.91
C PHE A 208 4.05 -1.08 -8.82
N ALA A 209 5.04 -1.93 -9.04
CA ALA A 209 5.35 -3.03 -8.12
C ALA A 209 6.09 -2.59 -6.84
N ARG A 210 6.91 -1.53 -6.92
CA ARG A 210 7.69 -1.07 -5.76
C ARG A 210 6.80 -0.30 -4.79
N GLU A 211 6.80 -0.70 -3.53
CA GLU A 211 6.04 -0.08 -2.42
C GLU A 211 6.15 1.46 -2.37
N GLN A 212 7.38 1.97 -2.54
CA GLN A 212 7.64 3.40 -2.43
C GLN A 212 7.16 4.18 -3.68
N GLU A 213 7.14 3.52 -4.85
CA GLU A 213 6.51 4.07 -6.06
C GLU A 213 4.98 4.02 -5.96
N ALA A 214 4.42 2.95 -5.37
CA ALA A 214 3.00 2.84 -5.08
C ALA A 214 2.55 3.91 -4.07
N ASN A 215 3.36 4.21 -3.04
CA ASN A 215 3.16 5.36 -2.15
C ASN A 215 3.14 6.68 -2.92
N PHE A 216 4.07 6.88 -3.84
CA PHE A 216 4.15 8.11 -4.63
C PHE A 216 2.96 8.27 -5.58
N VAL A 217 2.55 7.20 -6.27
CA VAL A 217 1.38 7.24 -7.15
C VAL A 217 0.08 7.39 -6.33
N GLY A 218 -0.03 6.72 -5.18
CA GLY A 218 -1.12 6.92 -4.21
C GLY A 218 -1.20 8.35 -3.70
N TYR A 219 -0.05 8.99 -3.47
CA TYR A 219 0.04 10.42 -3.17
C TYR A 219 -0.52 11.28 -4.30
N LEU A 220 -0.10 11.05 -5.55
CA LEU A 220 -0.59 11.79 -6.71
C LEU A 220 -2.11 11.63 -6.93
N ILE A 221 -2.63 10.42 -6.67
CA ILE A 221 -4.06 10.12 -6.74
C ILE A 221 -4.84 10.95 -5.70
N GLY A 222 -4.33 11.05 -4.47
CA GLY A 222 -5.09 11.62 -3.37
C GLY A 222 -4.91 13.12 -3.13
N ILE A 223 -3.74 13.68 -3.42
CA ILE A 223 -3.38 15.04 -2.96
C ILE A 223 -4.27 16.15 -3.53
N ASN A 224 -4.74 15.98 -4.76
CA ASN A 224 -5.66 16.92 -5.43
C ASN A 224 -7.06 16.31 -5.62
N SER A 225 -7.39 15.28 -4.85
CA SER A 225 -8.69 14.64 -4.88
C SER A 225 -9.81 15.62 -4.51
N LYS A 226 -10.98 15.50 -5.13
CA LYS A 226 -12.18 16.24 -4.74
C LYS A 226 -12.84 15.66 -3.50
N ASN A 227 -12.59 14.38 -3.21
CA ASN A 227 -13.09 13.72 -2.01
C ASN A 227 -12.25 14.14 -0.78
N THR A 228 -12.90 14.78 0.19
CA THR A 228 -12.24 15.28 1.41
C THR A 228 -11.59 14.18 2.24
N GLU A 229 -12.20 12.99 2.33
CA GLU A 229 -11.70 11.88 3.14
C GLU A 229 -10.42 11.30 2.54
N LEU A 230 -10.38 11.13 1.21
CA LEU A 230 -9.16 10.73 0.49
C LEU A 230 -8.08 11.81 0.62
N ARG A 231 -8.42 13.08 0.34
CA ARG A 231 -7.46 14.18 0.39
C ARG A 231 -6.83 14.32 1.78
N TYR A 232 -7.63 14.27 2.85
CA TYR A 232 -7.11 14.36 4.22
C TYR A 232 -6.20 13.17 4.56
N SER A 233 -6.64 11.93 4.27
CA SER A 233 -5.84 10.73 4.52
C SER A 233 -4.49 10.78 3.81
N THR A 234 -4.46 11.24 2.55
CA THR A 234 -3.23 11.43 1.77
C THR A 234 -2.34 12.52 2.34
N GLU A 235 -2.88 13.72 2.60
CA GLU A 235 -2.11 14.82 3.21
C GLU A 235 -1.51 14.39 4.56
N TYR A 236 -2.28 13.66 5.37
CA TYR A 236 -1.87 13.20 6.68
C TYR A 236 -0.79 12.11 6.60
N PHE A 237 -0.91 11.17 5.67
CA PHE A 237 0.17 10.22 5.35
C PHE A 237 1.44 10.95 4.93
N THR A 238 1.34 11.91 4.00
CA THR A 238 2.49 12.68 3.50
C THR A 238 3.18 13.45 4.64
N LEU A 239 2.40 14.11 5.50
CA LEU A 239 2.93 14.80 6.67
C LEU A 239 3.68 13.84 7.60
N LYS A 240 3.09 12.68 7.92
CA LYS A 240 3.73 11.67 8.78
C LYS A 240 5.04 11.16 8.17
N SER A 241 5.06 10.88 6.86
CA SER A 241 6.26 10.41 6.16
C SER A 241 7.38 11.46 6.19
N LEU A 242 7.05 12.74 5.96
CA LEU A 242 8.02 13.84 6.07
C LEU A 242 8.56 13.98 7.50
N LEU A 243 7.68 13.89 8.51
CA LEU A 243 8.11 13.98 9.91
C LEU A 243 8.97 12.79 10.34
N ASN A 244 8.68 11.59 9.87
CA ASN A 244 9.51 10.41 10.12
C ASN A 244 10.89 10.58 9.48
N TYR A 245 10.97 11.10 8.24
CA TYR A 245 12.23 11.40 7.58
C TYR A 245 13.08 12.43 8.35
N ILE A 246 12.45 13.47 8.90
CA ILE A 246 13.14 14.53 9.65
C ILE A 246 13.56 14.07 11.06
N ALA A 247 12.91 13.03 11.62
CA ALA A 247 13.04 12.67 13.03
C ALA A 247 14.46 12.31 13.47
N ASP A 248 15.25 11.70 12.60
CA ASP A 248 16.62 11.28 12.92
C ASP A 248 17.58 12.48 12.97
N GLU A 249 17.34 13.53 12.18
CA GLU A 249 18.20 14.71 12.09
C GLU A 249 17.73 15.90 12.94
N ASP A 250 16.41 16.14 13.06
CA ASP A 250 15.83 17.23 13.84
C ASP A 250 14.54 16.81 14.57
N PRO A 251 14.67 16.05 15.68
CA PRO A 251 13.53 15.62 16.47
C PRO A 251 12.78 16.77 17.16
N GLU A 252 13.43 17.90 17.46
CA GLU A 252 12.78 19.06 18.07
C GLU A 252 11.88 19.79 17.08
N PHE A 253 12.25 19.88 15.80
CA PHE A 253 11.34 20.33 14.75
C PHE A 253 10.10 19.43 14.66
N VAL A 254 10.28 18.11 14.68
CA VAL A 254 9.15 17.16 14.64
C VAL A 254 8.22 17.38 15.83
N LYS A 255 8.77 17.51 17.04
CA LYS A 255 8.01 17.81 18.26
C LYS A 255 7.25 19.13 18.17
N SER A 256 7.87 20.16 17.59
CA SER A 256 7.22 21.46 17.31
C SER A 256 6.03 21.30 16.36
N VAL A 257 6.18 20.58 15.25
CA VAL A 257 5.09 20.33 14.31
C VAL A 257 3.95 19.55 14.97
N LEU A 258 4.27 18.47 15.72
CA LEU A 258 3.27 17.67 16.43
C LEU A 258 2.51 18.49 17.49
N LYS A 259 3.17 19.44 18.17
CA LYS A 259 2.51 20.36 19.11
C LYS A 259 1.49 21.25 18.41
N ASN A 260 1.77 21.64 17.16
CA ASN A 260 0.94 22.48 16.31
C ASN A 260 -0.15 21.72 15.53
N TYR A 261 -0.28 20.40 15.70
CA TYR A 261 -1.46 19.68 15.19
C TYR A 261 -2.75 20.31 15.74
N SER A 262 -3.77 20.39 14.90
CA SER A 262 -5.10 20.82 15.33
C SER A 262 -5.65 19.86 16.40
N PRO A 263 -6.62 20.29 17.23
CA PRO A 263 -7.25 19.40 18.21
C PRO A 263 -7.79 18.11 17.59
N GLU A 264 -8.40 18.19 16.41
CA GLU A 264 -8.92 17.05 15.63
C GLU A 264 -7.80 16.10 15.23
N MET A 265 -6.71 16.63 14.65
CA MET A 265 -5.55 15.83 14.24
C MET A 265 -4.88 15.13 15.44
N LYS A 266 -4.86 15.78 16.62
CA LYS A 266 -4.33 15.17 17.86
C LYS A 266 -5.18 13.96 18.28
N ARG A 267 -6.51 14.05 18.18
CA ARG A 267 -7.40 12.92 18.49
C ARG A 267 -7.23 11.78 17.49
N ASP A 268 -7.18 12.10 16.20
CA ASP A 268 -6.92 11.12 15.13
C ASP A 268 -5.59 10.38 15.36
N ARG A 269 -4.52 11.11 15.67
CA ARG A 269 -3.21 10.55 15.98
C ARG A 269 -3.23 9.67 17.24
N ALA A 270 -3.93 10.10 18.29
CA ALA A 270 -4.07 9.32 19.51
C ALA A 270 -4.81 8.01 19.25
N TYR A 271 -5.85 8.04 18.42
CA TYR A 271 -6.60 6.86 18.01
C TYR A 271 -5.75 5.88 17.19
N GLU A 272 -5.00 6.36 16.19
CA GLU A 272 -4.06 5.52 15.44
C GLU A 272 -3.01 4.87 16.35
N LYS A 273 -2.45 5.64 17.29
CA LYS A 273 -1.47 5.11 18.25
C LYS A 273 -2.06 4.04 19.15
N ALA A 274 -3.26 4.27 19.68
CA ALA A 274 -3.95 3.29 20.52
C ALA A 274 -4.23 2.00 19.74
N PHE A 275 -4.63 2.13 18.47
CA PHE A 275 -4.81 0.99 17.57
C PHE A 275 -3.50 0.21 17.37
N ILE A 276 -2.39 0.89 17.07
CA ILE A 276 -1.08 0.23 16.89
C ILE A 276 -0.65 -0.47 18.18
N LEU A 277 -0.67 0.24 19.32
CA LEU A 277 -0.29 -0.33 20.63
C LEU A 277 -1.11 -1.57 21.00
N LYS A 278 -2.40 -1.59 20.65
CA LYS A 278 -3.28 -2.74 20.90
C LYS A 278 -2.87 -3.99 20.10
N HIS A 279 -2.23 -3.81 18.95
CA HIS A 279 -1.92 -4.91 18.02
C HIS A 279 -0.42 -5.13 17.83
N GLN A 280 0.44 -4.44 18.57
CA GLN A 280 1.89 -4.72 18.61
C GLN A 280 2.16 -6.08 19.25
N GLY A 281 3.13 -6.81 18.71
CA GLY A 281 3.58 -8.09 19.25
C GLY A 281 4.47 -8.86 18.29
N LEU A 282 4.81 -10.10 18.66
CA LEU A 282 5.76 -10.97 17.93
C LEU A 282 5.39 -11.21 16.45
N LEU A 283 4.10 -11.17 16.11
CA LEU A 283 3.67 -11.32 14.73
C LEU A 283 4.09 -10.13 13.86
N ASP A 284 4.09 -8.92 14.40
CA ASP A 284 4.47 -7.70 13.67
C ASP A 284 5.96 -7.77 13.29
N ASP A 285 6.80 -8.16 14.24
CA ASP A 285 8.24 -8.37 14.02
C ASP A 285 8.52 -9.48 13.00
N PHE A 286 7.81 -10.61 13.11
CA PHE A 286 7.96 -11.74 12.17
C PHE A 286 7.54 -11.34 10.75
N PHE A 287 6.39 -10.68 10.59
CA PHE A 287 5.92 -10.25 9.29
C PHE A 287 6.77 -9.11 8.72
N GLY A 288 7.23 -8.17 9.53
CA GLY A 288 8.21 -7.16 9.14
C GLY A 288 9.50 -7.80 8.58
N PHE A 289 10.02 -8.82 9.26
CA PHE A 289 11.19 -9.58 8.78
C PHE A 289 10.92 -10.31 7.45
N THR A 290 9.82 -11.04 7.35
CA THR A 290 9.49 -11.80 6.12
C THR A 290 9.18 -10.88 4.93
N ASN A 291 8.54 -9.73 5.16
CA ASN A 291 8.32 -8.72 4.12
C ASN A 291 9.65 -8.13 3.63
N ASN A 292 10.56 -7.82 4.55
CA ASN A 292 11.91 -7.36 4.20
C ASN A 292 12.66 -8.40 3.36
N LEU A 293 12.59 -9.69 3.71
CA LEU A 293 13.17 -10.78 2.91
C LEU A 293 12.51 -10.88 1.52
N PHE A 294 11.18 -10.77 1.46
CA PHE A 294 10.43 -10.82 0.21
C PHE A 294 10.88 -9.68 -0.73
N LEU A 295 10.94 -8.44 -0.25
CA LEU A 295 11.42 -7.29 -1.03
C LEU A 295 12.86 -7.51 -1.52
N LYS A 296 13.76 -7.96 -0.65
CA LYS A 296 15.16 -8.27 -1.02
C LYS A 296 15.27 -9.39 -2.05
N SER A 297 14.44 -10.43 -1.95
CA SER A 297 14.42 -11.51 -2.94
C SER A 297 13.96 -11.04 -4.33
N ASN A 298 13.17 -9.95 -4.38
CA ASN A 298 12.79 -9.26 -5.62
C ASN A 298 13.75 -8.09 -5.96
N GLN A 299 14.99 -8.12 -5.44
CA GLN A 299 16.04 -7.12 -5.67
C GLN A 299 15.64 -5.68 -5.31
N GLN A 300 14.77 -5.51 -4.31
CA GLN A 300 14.48 -4.22 -3.71
C GLN A 300 15.29 -4.04 -2.42
N GLU A 301 15.56 -2.80 -2.03
CA GLU A 301 16.44 -2.50 -0.90
C GLU A 301 15.87 -2.95 0.47
N GLY A 302 14.57 -3.29 0.53
CA GLY A 302 13.89 -3.80 1.73
C GLY A 302 13.16 -2.71 2.51
N SER A 303 12.90 -2.95 3.79
CA SER A 303 12.32 -1.97 4.72
C SER A 303 13.40 -0.98 5.18
N ILE A 304 13.66 0.09 4.43
CA ILE A 304 14.66 1.10 4.80
C ILE A 304 14.02 2.25 5.61
N THR A 305 14.76 2.75 6.60
CA THR A 305 14.44 3.94 7.43
C THR A 305 14.30 5.22 6.60
N TYR A 306 15.11 5.31 5.54
CA TYR A 306 15.04 6.29 4.46
C TYR A 306 14.08 5.81 3.37
N SER A 307 13.00 6.55 3.13
CA SER A 307 11.95 6.14 2.21
C SER A 307 12.20 6.73 0.82
N TYR A 308 12.44 5.89 -0.20
CA TYR A 308 12.48 6.28 -1.62
C TYR A 308 11.24 7.10 -2.05
N PHE A 309 10.12 6.99 -1.35
CA PHE A 309 8.96 7.87 -1.56
C PHE A 309 9.29 9.34 -1.24
N ILE A 310 10.11 9.62 -0.23
CA ILE A 310 10.57 10.98 0.10
C ILE A 310 11.44 11.54 -1.03
N ASP A 311 12.32 10.74 -1.63
CA ASP A 311 13.09 11.16 -2.81
C ASP A 311 12.17 11.61 -3.94
N LEU A 312 11.17 10.78 -4.26
CA LEU A 312 10.20 11.06 -5.30
C LEU A 312 9.38 12.31 -4.97
N LEU A 313 8.90 12.42 -3.72
CA LEU A 313 8.11 13.55 -3.24
C LEU A 313 8.91 14.85 -3.32
N LEU A 314 10.14 14.87 -2.79
CA LEU A 314 10.97 16.08 -2.79
C LEU A 314 11.48 16.43 -4.19
N ASN A 315 11.68 15.48 -5.09
CA ASN A 315 12.02 15.82 -6.47
C ASN A 315 10.81 16.30 -7.29
N TYR A 316 9.60 15.88 -6.92
CA TYR A 316 8.36 16.28 -7.59
C TYR A 316 7.80 17.62 -7.11
N GLU A 317 7.74 17.85 -5.80
CA GLU A 317 7.17 19.07 -5.23
C GLU A 317 8.09 20.27 -5.46
N LYS A 318 7.48 21.34 -6.01
CA LYS A 318 8.09 22.66 -6.04
C LYS A 318 7.85 23.34 -4.69
N VAL A 319 8.91 23.92 -4.14
CA VAL A 319 8.89 24.70 -2.89
C VAL A 319 8.70 26.16 -3.21
#